data_AF-F2PV12-F1
#
_entry.id   AF-F2PV12-F1
#
_cell.length_a   1.000
_cell.length_b   1.000
_cell.length_c   1.000
_cell.angle_alpha   90.00
_cell.angle_beta   90.00
_cell.angle_gamma   90.00
#
_symmetry.space_group_name_H-M   'P 1'
#
loop_
_entity.id
_entity.type
_entity.pdbx_description
1 polymer ?
#
loop_
_entity_poly.entity_id
_entity_poly.type
_entity_poly.pdbx_seq_one_letter_code
_entity_poly.pdbx_strand_id
1 'polypeptide(L)'
;MNDGGNHGGASAGETSPALTFISPKFQDMGFVKAPLKSSSGEFDFYNIIDQSDIAPTLGGLLGFPVPLNNLGVFIPQFLPLWKKGEERLQLLQENAQQIIKIVKQTYPGYKFDSTTAQLSHCDGSPNSEIAELECKWQRAQQMISQATENTTLSPAIEQSLIDFLRTAQIMMSSTASNYNLSRLYQGITFSGIAFLLSLYACMRKGCIGTAAVGYMFLVLLGYGALMFASSYVEEEQHFWYWMASGWIFYLYWKFSNNYKVKSGYVGAFVLATLTRIMRRWNQTGQKFAGEPDIANTFFRDHPNVMWLLILFTYTDLYQRLLPNTSIADPTNKLLSLLYLPLTSFSFIFKVVFTDADAPELIRNIPFLPFLIRGVRGLSLVFQARVVLIGVLVSSLYAIYLRATRNNNRTGARRGKPNP
;
A
#
# COMPACT_ATOMS: atom_id res chain seq x y z
N MET A 1 -10.52 -17.27 -16.83
CA MET A 1 -9.41 -18.24 -16.64
C MET A 1 -8.93 -18.56 -18.04
N ASN A 2 -7.63 -18.60 -18.29
CA ASN A 2 -7.15 -19.03 -19.61
C ASN A 2 -7.48 -20.53 -19.84
N ASP A 3 -7.33 -20.99 -21.09
CA ASP A 3 -7.64 -22.38 -21.47
C ASP A 3 -6.80 -23.42 -20.70
N GLY A 4 -5.68 -23.00 -20.12
CA GLY A 4 -4.80 -23.82 -19.27
C GLY A 4 -5.19 -23.86 -17.79
N GLY A 5 -6.29 -23.21 -17.39
CA GLY A 5 -6.72 -23.20 -15.99
C GLY A 5 -6.02 -22.16 -15.09
N ASN A 6 -5.30 -21.20 -15.69
CA ASN A 6 -4.59 -20.15 -14.96
C ASN A 6 -5.34 -18.80 -15.01
N HIS A 7 -4.97 -17.88 -14.11
CA HIS A 7 -5.51 -16.53 -14.00
C HIS A 7 -4.37 -15.49 -13.91
N GLY A 8 -4.74 -14.21 -13.94
CA GLY A 8 -3.81 -13.09 -13.73
C GLY A 8 -3.16 -12.58 -15.02
N GLY A 9 -3.50 -13.15 -16.17
CA GLY A 9 -3.17 -12.57 -17.47
C GLY A 9 -4.14 -11.46 -17.89
N ALA A 10 -3.83 -10.85 -19.04
CA ALA A 10 -4.63 -9.78 -19.65
C ALA A 10 -5.47 -10.27 -20.84
N SER A 11 -5.61 -11.59 -21.02
CA SER A 11 -6.38 -12.17 -22.12
C SER A 11 -7.88 -11.94 -21.94
N ALA A 12 -8.64 -11.87 -23.04
CA ALA A 12 -10.09 -11.66 -22.98
C ALA A 12 -10.81 -12.73 -22.15
N GLY A 13 -10.39 -14.00 -22.23
CA GLY A 13 -10.94 -15.08 -21.40
C GLY A 13 -10.66 -14.94 -19.89
N GLU A 14 -9.77 -14.04 -19.49
CA GLU A 14 -9.46 -13.72 -18.09
C GLU A 14 -10.08 -12.39 -17.64
N THR A 15 -10.15 -11.39 -18.52
CA THR A 15 -10.54 -10.01 -18.18
C THR A 15 -11.97 -9.66 -18.59
N SER A 16 -12.66 -10.52 -19.35
CA SER A 16 -14.04 -10.29 -19.82
C SER A 16 -15.06 -11.25 -19.17
N PRO A 17 -15.19 -11.28 -17.82
CA PRO A 17 -16.21 -12.08 -17.17
C PRO A 17 -17.61 -11.54 -17.49
N ALA A 18 -18.58 -12.45 -17.59
CA ALA A 18 -19.98 -12.06 -17.74
C ALA A 18 -20.50 -11.40 -16.45
N LEU A 19 -21.21 -10.28 -16.61
CA LEU A 19 -21.98 -9.64 -15.55
C LEU A 19 -23.48 -9.80 -15.82
N THR A 20 -24.25 -10.19 -14.81
CA THR A 20 -25.70 -10.35 -14.94
C THR A 20 -26.42 -9.68 -13.79
N PHE A 21 -27.36 -8.79 -14.13
CA PHE A 21 -28.31 -8.22 -13.18
C PHE A 21 -29.68 -8.89 -13.37
N ILE A 22 -30.31 -9.28 -12.27
CA ILE A 22 -31.60 -10.00 -12.29
C ILE A 22 -32.60 -9.24 -11.41
N SER A 23 -33.71 -8.81 -12.00
CA SER A 23 -34.82 -8.17 -11.28
C SER A 23 -36.10 -8.21 -12.13
N PRO A 24 -37.29 -8.40 -11.53
CA PRO A 24 -38.56 -8.24 -12.23
C PRO A 24 -38.73 -6.83 -12.85
N LYS A 25 -38.10 -5.81 -12.27
CA LYS A 25 -38.16 -4.42 -12.76
C LYS A 25 -37.52 -4.22 -14.15
N PHE A 26 -36.74 -5.19 -14.63
CA PHE A 26 -36.04 -5.13 -15.90
C PHE A 26 -36.87 -5.63 -17.09
N GLN A 27 -38.05 -6.21 -16.85
CA GLN A 27 -38.89 -6.79 -17.91
C GLN A 27 -39.32 -5.75 -18.96
N ASP A 28 -39.66 -4.54 -18.52
CA ASP A 28 -40.18 -3.47 -19.39
C ASP A 28 -39.09 -2.56 -19.96
N MET A 29 -37.81 -2.92 -19.79
CA MET A 29 -36.68 -2.10 -20.24
C MET A 29 -36.29 -2.32 -21.70
N GLY A 30 -36.93 -3.26 -22.38
CA GLY A 30 -36.71 -3.50 -23.81
C GLY A 30 -35.31 -4.04 -24.15
N PHE A 31 -34.67 -4.76 -23.21
CA PHE A 31 -33.37 -5.36 -23.46
C PHE A 31 -33.42 -6.38 -24.60
N VAL A 32 -32.34 -6.45 -25.38
CA VAL A 32 -32.24 -7.39 -26.50
C VAL A 32 -32.19 -8.82 -25.97
N LYS A 33 -33.00 -9.71 -26.56
CA LYS A 33 -33.03 -11.12 -26.16
C LYS A 33 -31.76 -11.83 -26.63
N ALA A 34 -31.17 -12.59 -25.72
CA ALA A 34 -30.06 -13.50 -26.00
C ALA A 34 -30.52 -14.74 -26.82
N PRO A 35 -29.61 -15.42 -27.54
CA PRO A 35 -28.20 -15.10 -27.70
C PRO A 35 -27.96 -14.00 -28.74
N LEU A 36 -27.05 -13.08 -28.42
CA LEU A 36 -26.55 -12.09 -29.36
C LEU A 36 -25.44 -12.70 -30.22
N LYS A 37 -25.25 -12.18 -31.43
CA LYS A 37 -24.12 -12.54 -32.28
C LYS A 37 -22.91 -11.68 -31.92
N SER A 38 -21.74 -12.30 -31.89
CA SER A 38 -20.47 -11.60 -31.78
C SER A 38 -20.28 -10.66 -32.98
N SER A 39 -19.68 -9.50 -32.73
CA SER A 39 -19.44 -8.48 -33.75
C SER A 39 -18.06 -8.62 -34.42
N SER A 40 -17.07 -9.15 -33.71
CA SER A 40 -15.67 -9.15 -34.14
C SER A 40 -14.74 -10.13 -33.41
N GLY A 41 -15.17 -10.82 -32.35
CA GLY A 41 -14.31 -11.73 -31.60
C GLY A 41 -14.99 -12.52 -30.49
N GLU A 42 -14.22 -13.37 -29.80
CA GLU A 42 -14.75 -14.05 -28.61
C GLU A 42 -15.00 -13.02 -27.49
N PHE A 43 -16.12 -13.14 -26.77
CA PHE A 43 -16.51 -12.33 -25.60
C PHE A 43 -17.08 -10.91 -25.87
N ASP A 44 -17.36 -10.52 -27.11
CA ASP A 44 -17.92 -9.19 -27.47
C ASP A 44 -19.45 -9.18 -27.71
N PHE A 45 -20.16 -10.18 -27.18
CA PHE A 45 -21.60 -10.38 -27.42
C PHE A 45 -22.49 -9.28 -26.83
N TYR A 46 -22.02 -8.60 -25.77
CA TYR A 46 -22.77 -7.60 -25.01
C TYR A 46 -21.95 -6.32 -24.86
N ASN A 47 -22.59 -5.24 -24.41
CA ASN A 47 -21.90 -4.00 -24.07
C ASN A 47 -20.84 -4.26 -23.00
N ILE A 48 -19.63 -3.80 -23.25
CA ILE A 48 -18.52 -3.87 -22.31
C ILE A 48 -18.66 -2.69 -21.33
N ILE A 49 -18.42 -2.98 -20.06
CA ILE A 49 -18.34 -2.01 -18.98
C ILE A 49 -17.10 -2.32 -18.12
N ASP A 50 -16.69 -1.36 -17.30
CA ASP A 50 -15.61 -1.60 -16.33
C ASP A 50 -16.16 -2.22 -15.05
N GLN A 51 -15.39 -3.10 -14.39
CA GLN A 51 -15.77 -3.66 -13.09
C GLN A 51 -16.07 -2.58 -12.04
N SER A 52 -15.41 -1.42 -12.17
CA SER A 52 -15.62 -0.27 -11.28
C SER A 52 -17.05 0.31 -11.38
N ASP A 53 -17.76 0.12 -12.50
CA ASP A 53 -19.13 0.60 -12.75
C ASP A 53 -20.19 -0.08 -11.85
N ILE A 54 -19.87 -1.24 -11.29
CA ILE A 54 -20.81 -2.03 -10.47
C ILE A 54 -21.22 -1.26 -9.21
N ALA A 55 -20.26 -0.68 -8.49
CA ALA A 55 -20.54 -0.01 -7.23
C ALA A 55 -21.44 1.25 -7.37
N PRO A 56 -21.18 2.20 -8.29
CA PRO A 56 -22.07 3.35 -8.49
C PRO A 56 -23.43 2.92 -9.03
N THR A 57 -23.49 1.87 -9.86
CA THR A 57 -24.76 1.33 -10.35
C THR A 57 -25.60 0.75 -9.22
N LEU A 58 -25.01 -0.07 -8.35
CA LEU A 58 -25.71 -0.59 -7.16
C LEU A 58 -26.12 0.54 -6.21
N GLY A 59 -25.26 1.55 -6.03
CA GLY A 59 -25.57 2.74 -5.23
C GLY A 59 -26.82 3.45 -5.72
N GLY A 60 -26.91 3.69 -7.03
CA GLY A 60 -28.11 4.29 -7.64
C GLY A 60 -29.35 3.38 -7.55
N LEU A 61 -29.21 2.08 -7.80
CA LEU A 61 -30.33 1.13 -7.76
C LEU A 61 -30.89 0.89 -6.35
N LEU A 62 -30.05 0.96 -5.32
CA LEU A 62 -30.40 0.61 -3.93
C LEU A 62 -30.46 1.83 -3.00
N GLY A 63 -30.08 3.02 -3.47
CA GLY A 63 -30.18 4.28 -2.72
C GLY A 63 -29.07 4.49 -1.69
N PHE A 64 -27.86 3.98 -1.92
CA PHE A 64 -26.69 4.23 -1.07
C PHE A 64 -25.62 5.04 -1.82
N PRO A 65 -24.80 5.84 -1.10
CA PRO A 65 -23.81 6.71 -1.74
C PRO A 65 -22.71 5.93 -2.45
N VAL A 66 -22.19 6.49 -3.55
CA VAL A 66 -21.04 5.94 -4.28
C VAL A 66 -19.79 5.93 -3.36
N PRO A 67 -19.05 4.80 -3.27
CA PRO A 67 -17.83 4.73 -2.46
C PRO A 67 -16.79 5.79 -2.85
N LEU A 68 -16.12 6.39 -1.86
CA LEU A 68 -15.29 7.59 -2.04
C LEU A 68 -14.16 7.45 -3.07
N ASN A 69 -13.58 6.26 -3.22
CA ASN A 69 -12.46 5.98 -4.12
C ASN A 69 -12.87 5.24 -5.40
N ASN A 70 -14.17 5.12 -5.69
CA ASN A 70 -14.63 4.46 -6.90
C ASN A 70 -14.42 5.37 -8.13
N LEU A 71 -14.02 4.78 -9.27
CA LEU A 71 -13.83 5.51 -10.54
C LEU A 71 -14.86 5.10 -11.60
N GLY A 72 -15.88 4.35 -11.18
CA GLY A 72 -16.90 3.78 -12.04
C GLY A 72 -17.96 4.77 -12.44
N VAL A 73 -18.62 4.45 -13.54
CA VAL A 73 -19.74 5.19 -14.10
C VAL A 73 -21.02 4.38 -13.89
N PHE A 74 -22.09 5.04 -13.46
CA PHE A 74 -23.42 4.44 -13.44
C PHE A 74 -23.76 3.91 -14.84
N ILE A 75 -24.10 2.62 -14.93
CA ILE A 75 -24.37 1.93 -16.21
C ILE A 75 -25.60 2.58 -16.87
N PRO A 76 -25.45 3.30 -18.01
CA PRO A 76 -26.53 4.13 -18.57
C PRO A 76 -27.78 3.33 -18.97
N GLN A 77 -27.62 2.04 -19.26
CA GLN A 77 -28.71 1.13 -19.61
C GLN A 77 -29.74 0.97 -18.48
N PHE A 78 -29.40 1.33 -17.24
CA PHE A 78 -30.35 1.33 -16.12
C PHE A 78 -31.11 2.65 -15.94
N LEU A 79 -30.68 3.75 -16.57
CA LEU A 79 -31.35 5.06 -16.44
C LEU A 79 -32.85 5.04 -16.78
N PRO A 80 -33.36 4.26 -17.75
CA PRO A 80 -34.80 4.20 -18.06
C PRO A 80 -35.71 3.68 -16.93
N LEU A 81 -35.14 3.17 -15.83
CA LEU A 81 -35.88 2.87 -14.60
C LEU A 81 -36.46 4.13 -13.95
N TRP A 82 -35.79 5.28 -14.11
CA TRP A 82 -36.26 6.58 -13.65
C TRP A 82 -36.94 7.33 -14.81
N LYS A 83 -38.26 7.47 -14.72
CA LYS A 83 -39.06 8.06 -15.81
C LYS A 83 -38.86 9.57 -15.93
N LYS A 84 -38.55 10.24 -14.82
CA LYS A 84 -38.29 11.69 -14.80
C LYS A 84 -36.83 11.97 -15.16
N GLY A 85 -36.60 12.98 -16.00
CA GLY A 85 -35.24 13.42 -16.36
C GLY A 85 -34.46 13.94 -15.15
N GLU A 86 -35.12 14.61 -14.22
CA GLU A 86 -34.52 15.16 -13.00
C GLU A 86 -33.89 14.06 -12.11
N GLU A 87 -34.57 12.92 -11.95
CA GLU A 87 -34.08 11.79 -11.15
C GLU A 87 -32.86 11.14 -11.81
N ARG A 88 -32.87 10.99 -13.14
CA ARG A 88 -31.72 10.50 -13.92
C ARG A 88 -30.53 11.46 -13.80
N LEU A 89 -30.80 12.75 -13.91
CA LEU A 89 -29.79 13.79 -13.80
C LEU A 89 -29.15 13.80 -12.41
N GLN A 90 -29.96 13.67 -11.35
CA GLN A 90 -29.47 13.61 -9.98
C GLN A 90 -28.48 12.45 -9.78
N LEU A 91 -28.81 11.24 -10.27
CA LEU A 91 -27.90 10.08 -10.17
C LEU A 91 -26.56 10.32 -10.85
N LEU A 92 -26.58 10.85 -12.08
CA LEU A 92 -25.37 11.14 -12.83
C LEU A 92 -24.56 12.26 -12.18
N GLN A 93 -25.22 13.28 -11.62
CA GLN A 93 -24.56 14.35 -10.88
C GLN A 93 -23.89 13.84 -9.61
N GLU A 94 -24.55 12.99 -8.82
CA GLU A 94 -23.97 12.39 -7.61
C GLU A 94 -22.73 11.56 -7.95
N ASN A 95 -22.79 10.74 -9.01
CA ASN A 95 -21.64 9.99 -9.50
C ASN A 95 -20.51 10.93 -9.98
N ALA A 96 -20.84 11.98 -10.74
CA ALA A 96 -19.87 12.93 -11.27
C ALA A 96 -19.19 13.75 -10.15
N GLN A 97 -19.97 14.15 -9.15
CA GLN A 97 -19.47 14.82 -7.94
C GLN A 97 -18.53 13.94 -7.13
N GLN A 98 -18.74 12.62 -7.13
CA GLN A 98 -17.82 11.70 -6.47
C GLN A 98 -16.51 11.59 -7.25
N ILE A 99 -16.55 11.39 -8.58
CA ILE A 99 -15.32 11.27 -9.38
C ILE A 99 -14.52 12.57 -9.39
N ILE A 100 -15.15 13.74 -9.53
CA ILE A 100 -14.44 15.02 -9.58
C ILE A 100 -13.69 15.32 -8.27
N LYS A 101 -14.17 14.82 -7.12
CA LYS A 101 -13.43 14.92 -5.84
C LYS A 101 -12.10 14.20 -5.93
N ILE A 102 -12.07 13.00 -6.53
CA ILE A 102 -10.82 12.25 -6.73
C ILE A 102 -9.94 12.98 -7.73
N VAL A 103 -10.48 13.41 -8.88
CA VAL A 103 -9.71 14.13 -9.92
C VAL A 103 -9.02 15.37 -9.33
N LYS A 104 -9.73 16.19 -8.53
CA LYS A 104 -9.16 17.37 -7.88
C LYS A 104 -8.02 17.03 -6.90
N GLN A 105 -8.12 15.91 -6.20
CA GLN A 105 -7.07 15.45 -5.28
C GLN A 105 -5.83 14.96 -6.04
N THR A 106 -6.03 14.27 -7.16
CA THR A 106 -4.94 13.78 -8.02
C THR A 106 -4.26 14.92 -8.78
N TYR A 107 -5.01 15.94 -9.20
CA TYR A 107 -4.54 17.07 -10.01
C TYR A 107 -4.80 18.43 -9.34
N PRO A 108 -4.12 18.75 -8.22
CA PRO A 108 -4.36 19.98 -7.47
C PRO A 108 -3.95 21.26 -8.21
N GLY A 109 -3.21 21.15 -9.32
CA GLY A 109 -2.81 22.29 -10.16
C GLY A 109 -3.88 22.79 -11.14
N TYR A 110 -4.98 22.05 -11.32
CA TYR A 110 -6.05 22.37 -12.27
C TYR A 110 -7.28 22.95 -11.55
N LYS A 111 -8.02 23.86 -12.21
CA LYS A 111 -9.09 24.64 -11.59
C LYS A 111 -10.48 24.26 -12.10
N PHE A 112 -10.95 23.11 -11.65
CA PHE A 112 -12.28 22.57 -11.98
C PHE A 112 -13.49 23.38 -11.43
N ASP A 113 -13.27 24.40 -10.59
CA ASP A 113 -14.34 25.21 -9.98
C ASP A 113 -14.60 26.55 -10.70
N SER A 114 -13.90 26.84 -11.80
CA SER A 114 -14.01 28.12 -12.53
C SER A 114 -15.22 28.11 -13.46
N THR A 115 -16.35 28.70 -13.04
CA THR A 115 -17.64 28.53 -13.74
C THR A 115 -17.94 29.48 -14.90
N THR A 116 -17.13 30.51 -15.21
CA THR A 116 -17.63 31.54 -16.15
C THR A 116 -16.62 32.23 -17.09
N ALA A 117 -15.31 32.17 -16.84
CA ALA A 117 -14.34 32.99 -17.61
C ALA A 117 -13.39 32.20 -18.54
N GLN A 118 -13.52 30.87 -18.63
CA GLN A 118 -12.53 30.01 -19.29
C GLN A 118 -13.06 29.06 -20.37
N LEU A 119 -14.36 29.09 -20.72
CA LEU A 119 -14.87 28.23 -21.80
C LEU A 119 -14.26 28.59 -23.18
N SER A 120 -13.77 29.81 -23.37
CA SER A 120 -13.01 30.21 -24.57
C SER A 120 -11.71 29.42 -24.74
N HIS A 121 -11.18 28.82 -23.66
CA HIS A 121 -10.04 27.90 -23.73
C HIS A 121 -10.41 26.49 -24.19
N CYS A 122 -11.70 26.15 -24.21
CA CYS A 122 -12.22 24.83 -24.58
C CYS A 122 -12.60 24.72 -26.06
N ASP A 123 -12.57 25.83 -26.80
CA ASP A 123 -12.85 25.87 -28.25
C ASP A 123 -11.61 25.50 -29.11
N GLY A 124 -10.43 25.40 -28.50
CA GLY A 124 -9.19 24.89 -29.14
C GLY A 124 -8.95 23.41 -28.86
N SER A 125 -8.05 22.76 -29.61
CA SER A 125 -7.63 21.40 -29.27
C SER A 125 -7.01 21.39 -27.86
N PRO A 126 -7.52 20.59 -26.92
CA PRO A 126 -6.97 20.57 -25.57
C PRO A 126 -5.50 20.16 -25.63
N ASN A 127 -4.62 20.98 -25.02
CA ASN A 127 -3.17 20.70 -25.02
C ASN A 127 -2.79 19.50 -24.12
N SER A 128 -3.74 18.93 -23.37
CA SER A 128 -3.54 17.76 -22.50
C SER A 128 -4.88 17.06 -22.20
N GLU A 129 -4.85 15.75 -21.94
CA GLU A 129 -6.02 14.93 -21.57
C GLU A 129 -6.79 15.47 -20.36
N ILE A 130 -6.06 16.05 -19.39
CA ILE A 130 -6.65 16.67 -18.20
C ILE A 130 -7.36 18.00 -18.50
N ALA A 131 -6.89 18.77 -19.49
CA ALA A 131 -7.57 19.97 -19.96
C ALA A 131 -8.88 19.63 -20.70
N GLU A 132 -8.88 18.53 -21.46
CA GLU A 132 -10.11 18.01 -22.07
C GLU A 132 -11.15 17.64 -21.01
N LEU A 133 -10.70 16.97 -19.94
CA LEU A 133 -11.58 16.61 -18.83
C LEU A 133 -12.14 17.84 -18.10
N GLU A 134 -11.31 18.86 -17.87
CA GLU A 134 -11.72 20.14 -17.30
C GLU A 134 -12.82 20.80 -18.14
N CYS A 135 -12.64 20.84 -19.47
CA CYS A 135 -13.62 21.39 -20.40
C CYS A 135 -14.95 20.60 -20.39
N LYS A 136 -14.89 19.27 -20.38
CA LYS A 136 -16.09 18.41 -20.28
C LYS A 136 -16.85 18.64 -18.97
N TRP A 137 -16.14 18.79 -17.86
CA TRP A 137 -16.73 19.12 -16.56
C TRP A 137 -17.40 20.50 -16.57
N GLN A 138 -16.69 21.53 -17.03
CA GLN A 138 -17.21 22.90 -17.11
C GLN A 138 -18.46 22.99 -17.99
N ARG A 139 -18.45 22.31 -19.15
CA ARG A 139 -19.61 22.24 -20.05
C ARG A 139 -20.81 21.59 -19.39
N ALA A 140 -20.63 20.45 -18.71
CA ALA A 140 -21.72 19.79 -17.98
C ALA A 140 -22.31 20.70 -16.89
N GLN A 141 -21.46 21.36 -16.11
CA GLN A 141 -21.88 22.30 -15.06
C GLN A 141 -22.63 23.52 -15.61
N GLN A 142 -22.17 24.08 -16.73
CA GLN A 142 -22.84 25.19 -17.40
C GLN A 142 -24.25 24.77 -17.85
N MET A 143 -24.37 23.62 -18.53
CA MET A 143 -25.67 23.12 -18.99
C MET A 143 -26.64 22.86 -17.83
N ILE A 144 -26.14 22.33 -16.70
CA ILE A 144 -26.93 22.16 -15.47
C ILE A 144 -27.41 23.51 -14.95
N SER A 145 -26.53 24.51 -14.85
CA SER A 145 -26.88 25.84 -14.33
C SER A 145 -27.95 26.55 -15.17
N GLN A 146 -27.89 26.40 -16.50
CA GLN A 146 -28.85 26.98 -17.44
C GLN A 146 -30.18 26.21 -17.50
N ALA A 147 -30.18 24.91 -17.22
CA ALA A 147 -31.39 24.09 -17.26
C ALA A 147 -32.36 24.33 -16.09
N THR A 148 -31.95 25.06 -15.05
CA THR A 148 -32.83 25.52 -13.96
C THR A 148 -34.05 26.31 -14.49
N GLU A 149 -34.02 26.78 -15.75
CA GLU A 149 -35.09 27.55 -16.39
C GLU A 149 -35.92 26.78 -17.45
N ASN A 150 -35.51 25.59 -17.93
CA ASN A 150 -36.21 24.88 -19.02
C ASN A 150 -36.10 23.33 -18.95
N THR A 151 -37.24 22.64 -18.88
CA THR A 151 -37.37 21.17 -18.70
C THR A 151 -36.88 20.33 -19.89
N THR A 152 -36.71 20.92 -21.08
CA THR A 152 -36.37 20.20 -22.33
C THR A 152 -34.88 19.88 -22.51
N LEU A 153 -33.98 20.41 -21.65
CA LEU A 153 -32.52 20.18 -21.77
C LEU A 153 -32.03 18.82 -21.23
N SER A 154 -32.87 18.05 -20.55
CA SER A 154 -32.45 16.87 -19.76
C SER A 154 -31.56 15.85 -20.53
N PRO A 155 -31.89 15.41 -21.76
CA PRO A 155 -31.09 14.39 -22.46
C PRO A 155 -29.68 14.87 -22.86
N ALA A 156 -29.55 16.15 -23.22
CA ALA A 156 -28.26 16.72 -23.60
C ALA A 156 -27.33 16.85 -22.39
N ILE A 157 -27.89 17.16 -21.21
CA ILE A 157 -27.14 17.19 -19.95
C ILE A 157 -26.73 15.78 -19.53
N GLU A 158 -27.65 14.81 -19.61
CA GLU A 158 -27.37 13.40 -19.33
C GLU A 158 -26.17 12.92 -20.16
N GLN A 159 -26.16 13.19 -21.47
CA GLN A 159 -25.04 12.85 -22.35
C GLN A 159 -23.74 13.56 -21.94
N SER A 160 -23.80 14.88 -21.65
CA SER A 160 -22.60 15.63 -21.24
C SER A 160 -21.98 15.12 -19.94
N LEU A 161 -22.81 14.67 -18.98
CA LEU A 161 -22.32 14.07 -17.74
C LEU A 161 -21.71 12.69 -17.97
N ILE A 162 -22.35 11.86 -18.81
CA ILE A 162 -21.80 10.54 -19.18
C ILE A 162 -20.45 10.70 -19.88
N ASP A 163 -20.33 11.66 -20.81
CA ASP A 163 -19.08 11.93 -21.51
C ASP A 163 -17.97 12.36 -20.54
N PHE A 164 -18.29 13.24 -19.59
CA PHE A 164 -17.36 13.62 -18.51
C PHE A 164 -16.96 12.39 -17.68
N LEU A 165 -17.94 11.62 -17.19
CA LEU A 165 -17.74 10.45 -16.33
C LEU A 165 -16.85 9.40 -17.01
N ARG A 166 -17.13 9.05 -18.27
CA ARG A 166 -16.34 8.08 -19.04
C ARG A 166 -14.93 8.57 -19.32
N THR A 167 -14.77 9.85 -19.65
CA THR A 167 -13.43 10.44 -19.85
C THR A 167 -12.63 10.44 -18.54
N ALA A 168 -13.28 10.77 -17.43
CA ALA A 168 -12.66 10.74 -16.10
C ALA A 168 -12.25 9.32 -15.71
N GLN A 169 -13.11 8.32 -15.94
CA GLN A 169 -12.82 6.92 -15.67
C GLN A 169 -11.58 6.43 -16.43
N ILE A 170 -11.52 6.69 -17.74
CA ILE A 170 -10.39 6.27 -18.60
C ILE A 170 -9.09 6.95 -18.13
N MET A 171 -9.12 8.26 -17.91
CA MET A 171 -7.93 9.02 -17.50
C MET A 171 -7.46 8.63 -16.09
N MET A 172 -8.38 8.44 -15.14
CA MET A 172 -8.02 8.12 -13.76
C MET A 172 -7.57 6.66 -13.60
N SER A 173 -8.15 5.74 -14.36
CA SER A 173 -7.70 4.33 -14.39
C SER A 173 -6.31 4.19 -15.00
N SER A 174 -5.98 4.94 -16.05
CA SER A 174 -4.63 4.97 -16.60
C SER A 174 -3.63 5.65 -15.65
N THR A 175 -4.05 6.70 -14.92
CA THR A 175 -3.22 7.41 -13.95
C THR A 175 -2.84 6.56 -12.75
N ALA A 176 -3.72 5.65 -12.29
CA ALA A 176 -3.37 4.67 -11.27
C ALA A 176 -2.18 3.78 -11.67
N SER A 177 -1.91 3.66 -12.98
CA SER A 177 -0.76 2.94 -13.54
C SER A 177 0.42 3.84 -13.95
N ASN A 178 0.35 5.16 -13.72
CA ASN A 178 1.41 6.11 -14.08
C ASN A 178 2.52 6.11 -13.02
N TYR A 179 3.32 5.05 -13.02
CA TYR A 179 4.49 4.93 -12.15
C TYR A 179 5.50 6.04 -12.48
N ASN A 180 6.06 6.68 -11.44
CA ASN A 180 7.18 7.58 -11.63
C ASN A 180 8.44 6.75 -12.00
N LEU A 181 8.65 6.55 -13.30
CA LEU A 181 9.74 5.72 -13.83
C LEU A 181 11.11 6.16 -13.33
N SER A 182 11.34 7.47 -13.18
CA SER A 182 12.60 7.98 -12.65
C SER A 182 12.88 7.48 -11.23
N ARG A 183 11.89 7.54 -10.34
CA ARG A 183 12.01 7.00 -8.97
C ARG A 183 12.16 5.48 -8.97
N LEU A 184 11.48 4.79 -9.87
CA LEU A 184 11.61 3.34 -10.02
C LEU A 184 13.03 2.95 -10.41
N TYR A 185 13.61 3.59 -11.44
CA TYR A 185 15.00 3.35 -11.86
C TYR A 185 16.02 3.67 -10.76
N GLN A 186 15.81 4.74 -10.00
CA GLN A 186 16.65 5.06 -8.84
C GLN A 186 16.57 3.95 -7.78
N GLY A 187 15.37 3.48 -7.45
CA GLY A 187 15.16 2.38 -6.50
C GLY A 187 15.81 1.07 -6.93
N ILE A 188 15.67 0.70 -8.21
CA ILE A 188 16.34 -0.48 -8.80
C ILE A 188 17.86 -0.33 -8.72
N THR A 189 18.39 0.84 -9.08
CA THR A 189 19.84 1.10 -9.04
C THR A 189 20.39 0.96 -7.62
N PHE A 190 19.76 1.58 -6.62
CA PHE A 190 20.19 1.47 -5.23
C PHE A 190 20.09 0.04 -4.70
N SER A 191 19.02 -0.68 -5.04
CA SER A 191 18.85 -2.08 -4.65
C SER A 191 19.91 -2.99 -5.29
N GLY A 192 20.24 -2.75 -6.55
CA GLY A 192 21.30 -3.46 -7.27
C GLY A 192 22.69 -3.23 -6.65
N ILE A 193 23.02 -1.98 -6.30
CA ILE A 193 24.28 -1.67 -5.59
C ILE A 193 24.32 -2.38 -4.23
N ALA A 194 23.23 -2.32 -3.46
CA ALA A 194 23.15 -2.99 -2.16
C ALA A 194 23.31 -4.52 -2.27
N PHE A 195 22.73 -5.12 -3.32
CA PHE A 195 22.90 -6.54 -3.65
C PHE A 195 24.36 -6.87 -3.96
N LEU A 196 25.02 -6.10 -4.84
CA LEU A 196 26.43 -6.33 -5.20
C LEU A 196 27.37 -6.18 -3.99
N LEU A 197 27.14 -5.19 -3.13
CA LEU A 197 27.90 -5.02 -1.88
C LEU A 197 27.70 -6.19 -0.92
N SER A 198 26.45 -6.67 -0.79
CA SER A 198 26.12 -7.81 0.07
C SER A 198 26.74 -9.11 -0.46
N LEU A 199 26.71 -9.31 -1.78
CA LEU A 199 27.35 -10.44 -2.44
C LEU A 199 28.87 -10.41 -2.26
N TYR A 200 29.49 -9.25 -2.47
CA TYR A 200 30.93 -9.06 -2.23
C TYR A 200 31.31 -9.36 -0.78
N ALA A 201 30.54 -8.86 0.18
CA ALA A 201 30.76 -9.13 1.61
C ALA A 201 30.61 -10.63 1.94
N CYS A 202 29.65 -11.31 1.32
CA CYS A 202 29.45 -12.75 1.45
C CYS A 202 30.65 -13.53 0.89
N MET A 203 31.10 -13.21 -0.32
CA MET A 203 32.26 -13.85 -0.96
C MET A 203 33.55 -13.63 -0.17
N ARG A 204 33.77 -12.42 0.38
CA ARG A 204 34.93 -12.09 1.23
C ARG A 204 35.00 -12.86 2.53
N LYS A 205 33.86 -13.20 3.13
CA LYS A 205 33.83 -14.06 4.33
C LYS A 205 34.10 -15.53 4.03
N GLY A 206 34.28 -15.86 2.74
CA GLY A 206 34.62 -17.18 2.24
C GLY A 206 33.39 -18.07 2.11
N CYS A 207 33.26 -18.77 0.98
CA CYS A 207 32.33 -19.90 0.78
C CYS A 207 32.72 -21.14 1.62
N ILE A 208 33.50 -20.97 2.69
CA ILE A 208 34.10 -22.04 3.47
C ILE A 208 33.08 -22.50 4.52
N GLY A 209 32.20 -23.42 4.09
CA GLY A 209 31.93 -24.66 4.79
C GLY A 209 31.18 -24.63 6.13
N THR A 210 30.54 -23.53 6.54
CA THR A 210 29.61 -23.59 7.68
C THR A 210 28.20 -23.90 7.20
N ALA A 211 27.47 -24.74 7.94
CA ALA A 211 26.06 -25.02 7.65
C ALA A 211 25.18 -23.76 7.62
N ALA A 212 25.61 -22.64 8.24
CA ALA A 212 24.94 -21.36 8.14
C ALA A 212 25.00 -20.78 6.71
N VAL A 213 26.15 -20.87 6.05
CA VAL A 213 26.32 -20.43 4.66
C VAL A 213 25.51 -21.32 3.71
N GLY A 214 25.54 -22.65 3.93
CA GLY A 214 24.72 -23.58 3.15
C GLY A 214 23.22 -23.34 3.31
N TYR A 215 22.77 -23.07 4.55
CA TYR A 215 21.38 -22.75 4.83
C TYR A 215 20.95 -21.42 4.19
N MET A 216 21.79 -20.38 4.24
CA MET A 216 21.53 -19.12 3.54
C MET A 216 21.41 -19.30 2.03
N PHE A 217 22.28 -20.12 1.43
CA PHE A 217 22.19 -20.44 -0.01
C PHE A 217 20.87 -21.17 -0.35
N LEU A 218 20.46 -22.12 0.49
CA LEU A 218 19.20 -22.83 0.34
C LEU A 218 17.99 -21.88 0.44
N VAL A 219 18.00 -20.93 1.39
CA VAL A 219 16.98 -19.88 1.48
C VAL A 219 16.94 -19.06 0.20
N LEU A 220 18.09 -18.59 -0.30
CA LEU A 220 18.15 -17.75 -1.50
C LEU A 220 17.65 -18.48 -2.75
N LEU A 221 18.07 -19.73 -2.95
CA LEU A 221 17.65 -20.54 -4.10
C LEU A 221 16.17 -20.88 -4.01
N GLY A 222 15.71 -21.32 -2.83
CA GLY A 222 14.30 -21.64 -2.60
C GLY A 222 13.40 -20.42 -2.79
N TYR A 223 13.77 -19.29 -2.22
CA TYR A 223 13.02 -18.04 -2.38
C TYR A 223 13.00 -17.56 -3.83
N GLY A 224 14.14 -17.64 -4.53
CA GLY A 224 14.23 -17.30 -5.95
C GLY A 224 13.32 -18.17 -6.81
N ALA A 225 13.20 -19.47 -6.53
CA ALA A 225 12.29 -20.37 -7.24
C ALA A 225 10.81 -20.02 -7.01
N LEU A 226 10.44 -19.55 -5.81
CA LEU A 226 9.06 -19.18 -5.50
C LEU A 226 8.59 -17.92 -6.24
N MET A 227 9.52 -17.03 -6.62
CA MET A 227 9.19 -15.80 -7.36
C MET A 227 8.66 -16.03 -8.79
N PHE A 228 8.69 -17.26 -9.29
CA PHE A 228 8.17 -17.60 -10.62
C PHE A 228 6.66 -17.94 -10.64
N ALA A 229 5.98 -17.98 -9.48
CA ALA A 229 4.53 -18.20 -9.42
C ALA A 229 3.85 -17.17 -8.52
N SER A 230 2.84 -16.48 -9.06
CA SER A 230 2.08 -15.43 -8.35
C SER A 230 1.47 -15.91 -7.04
N SER A 231 0.90 -17.12 -7.03
CA SER A 231 0.32 -17.72 -5.81
C SER A 231 1.34 -17.93 -4.69
N TYR A 232 2.62 -18.17 -4.99
CA TYR A 232 3.67 -18.27 -3.98
C TYR A 232 4.14 -16.92 -3.47
N VAL A 233 4.05 -15.87 -4.29
CA VAL A 233 4.30 -14.48 -3.88
C VAL A 233 3.19 -14.01 -2.94
N GLU A 234 1.94 -14.37 -3.20
CA GLU A 234 0.81 -14.05 -2.31
C GLU A 234 0.92 -14.73 -0.94
N GLU A 235 1.51 -15.93 -0.89
CA GLU A 235 1.64 -16.76 0.31
C GLU A 235 3.09 -16.84 0.83
N GLU A 236 3.90 -15.81 0.54
CA GLU A 236 5.34 -15.75 0.82
C GLU A 236 5.68 -15.99 2.31
N GLN A 237 4.81 -15.55 3.22
CA GLN A 237 4.99 -15.76 4.67
C GLN A 237 5.17 -17.23 5.03
N HIS A 238 4.51 -18.15 4.32
CA HIS A 238 4.64 -19.57 4.60
C HIS A 238 6.05 -20.08 4.33
N PHE A 239 6.71 -19.59 3.28
CA PHE A 239 8.12 -19.91 3.03
C PHE A 239 8.99 -19.48 4.21
N TRP A 240 8.86 -18.22 4.66
CA TRP A 240 9.64 -17.71 5.79
C TRP A 240 9.39 -18.49 7.08
N TYR A 241 8.14 -18.89 7.33
CA TYR A 241 7.79 -19.71 8.48
C TYR A 241 8.45 -21.08 8.46
N TRP A 242 8.50 -21.75 7.30
CA TRP A 242 9.16 -23.04 7.14
C TRP A 242 10.67 -22.92 7.25
N MET A 243 11.25 -21.94 6.57
CA MET A 243 12.68 -21.65 6.68
C MET A 243 13.04 -21.38 8.15
N ALA A 244 12.44 -20.38 8.79
CA ALA A 244 12.73 -20.07 10.20
C ALA A 244 12.64 -21.31 11.12
N SER A 245 11.64 -22.17 10.92
CA SER A 245 11.50 -23.40 11.71
C SER A 245 12.60 -24.42 11.44
N GLY A 246 13.01 -24.59 10.18
CA GLY A 246 14.14 -25.43 9.80
C GLY A 246 15.46 -24.94 10.42
N TRP A 247 15.68 -23.62 10.45
CA TRP A 247 16.84 -23.04 11.11
C TRP A 247 16.84 -23.28 12.63
N ILE A 248 15.69 -23.08 13.29
CA ILE A 248 15.53 -23.33 14.73
C ILE A 248 15.81 -24.80 15.04
N PHE A 249 15.29 -25.72 14.23
CA PHE A 249 15.54 -27.15 14.38
C PHE A 249 17.03 -27.49 14.20
N TYR A 250 17.68 -26.92 13.18
CA TYR A 250 19.12 -27.11 12.98
C TYR A 250 19.94 -26.59 14.18
N LEU A 251 19.61 -25.41 14.70
CA LEU A 251 20.27 -24.87 15.90
C LEU A 251 20.04 -25.81 17.10
N TYR A 252 18.81 -26.26 17.33
CA TYR A 252 18.47 -27.22 18.38
C TYR A 252 19.32 -28.49 18.26
N TRP A 253 19.38 -29.11 17.08
CA TRP A 253 20.16 -30.32 16.82
C TRP A 253 21.65 -30.10 17.09
N LYS A 254 22.22 -28.99 16.60
CA LYS A 254 23.63 -28.66 16.79
C LYS A 254 23.98 -28.47 18.27
N PHE A 255 23.10 -27.83 19.05
CA PHE A 255 23.27 -27.68 20.49
C PHE A 255 23.03 -29.00 21.23
N SER A 256 22.14 -29.86 20.72
CA SER A 256 21.87 -31.17 21.29
C SER A 256 23.08 -32.09 21.30
N ASN A 257 23.89 -32.04 20.24
CA ASN A 257 25.12 -32.83 20.13
C ASN A 257 26.28 -32.31 21.02
N ASN A 258 26.12 -31.14 21.65
CA ASN A 258 27.08 -30.58 22.60
C ASN A 258 26.53 -30.70 24.03
N TYR A 259 26.82 -31.83 24.68
CA TYR A 259 26.35 -32.20 26.04
C TYR A 259 26.61 -31.18 27.16
N LYS A 260 27.40 -30.13 26.93
CA LYS A 260 27.79 -29.13 27.94
C LYS A 260 26.87 -27.89 28.02
N VAL A 261 25.91 -27.70 27.10
CA VAL A 261 25.14 -26.43 27.02
C VAL A 261 23.63 -26.66 27.17
N LYS A 262 23.16 -26.83 28.41
CA LYS A 262 21.73 -26.96 28.73
C LYS A 262 20.89 -25.72 28.35
N SER A 263 21.51 -24.54 28.27
CA SER A 263 20.83 -23.27 27.94
C SER A 263 20.33 -23.20 26.49
N GLY A 264 20.98 -23.91 25.55
CA GLY A 264 20.61 -23.86 24.12
C GLY A 264 19.22 -24.44 23.82
N TYR A 265 18.81 -25.47 24.58
CA TYR A 265 17.49 -26.10 24.43
C TYR A 265 16.34 -25.16 24.80
N VAL A 266 16.49 -24.45 25.92
CA VAL A 266 15.50 -23.47 26.39
C VAL A 266 15.37 -22.35 25.36
N GLY A 267 16.49 -21.85 24.84
CA GLY A 267 16.48 -20.82 23.79
C GLY A 267 15.77 -21.26 22.51
N ALA A 268 16.05 -22.48 22.02
CA ALA A 268 15.40 -23.02 20.82
C ALA A 268 13.90 -23.26 21.04
N PHE A 269 13.50 -23.76 22.22
CA PHE A 269 12.10 -23.95 22.58
C PHE A 269 11.33 -22.62 22.66
N VAL A 270 11.92 -21.60 23.31
CA VAL A 270 11.37 -20.24 23.35
C VAL A 270 11.22 -19.69 21.94
N LEU A 271 12.25 -19.82 21.10
CA LEU A 271 12.22 -19.33 19.72
C LEU A 271 11.17 -20.06 18.87
N ALA A 272 10.99 -21.38 19.05
CA ALA A 272 9.94 -22.14 18.39
C ALA A 272 8.54 -21.68 18.84
N THR A 273 8.35 -21.43 20.13
CA THR A 273 7.09 -20.94 20.70
C THR A 273 6.76 -19.54 20.19
N LEU A 274 7.73 -18.62 20.19
CA LEU A 274 7.57 -17.28 19.64
C LEU A 274 7.26 -17.33 18.13
N THR A 275 7.88 -18.25 17.38
CA THR A 275 7.58 -18.45 15.96
C THR A 275 6.15 -18.94 15.75
N ARG A 276 5.62 -19.79 16.64
CA ARG A 276 4.21 -20.23 16.61
C ARG A 276 3.24 -19.08 16.87
N ILE A 277 3.56 -18.22 17.84
CA ILE A 277 2.78 -17.00 18.11
C ILE A 277 2.83 -16.06 16.90
N MET A 278 4.02 -15.85 16.32
CA MET A 278 4.22 -14.99 15.15
C MET A 278 3.39 -15.44 13.94
N ARG A 279 3.27 -16.76 13.70
CA ARG A 279 2.41 -17.33 12.64
C ARG A 279 0.92 -17.03 12.81
N ARG A 280 0.47 -16.79 14.04
CA ARG A 280 -0.92 -16.42 14.35
C ARG A 280 -1.07 -14.92 14.62
N TRP A 281 0.02 -14.16 14.55
CA TRP A 281 0.02 -12.73 14.83
C TRP A 281 -0.85 -11.96 13.83
N ASN A 282 -0.71 -12.28 12.55
CA ASN A 282 -1.52 -11.76 11.46
C ASN A 282 -1.62 -12.85 10.37
N GLN A 283 -2.82 -13.18 9.92
CA GLN A 283 -3.00 -14.04 8.73
C GLN A 283 -2.82 -13.16 7.49
N THR A 284 -1.59 -13.08 7.00
CA THR A 284 -1.28 -12.42 5.73
C THR A 284 -1.59 -13.35 4.55
N GLY A 285 -1.61 -12.80 3.34
CA GLY A 285 -1.96 -13.51 2.11
C GLY A 285 -3.43 -13.34 1.72
N GLN A 286 -3.76 -13.55 0.45
CA GLN A 286 -5.13 -13.32 -0.04
C GLN A 286 -6.09 -14.44 0.38
N LYS A 287 -5.59 -15.68 0.47
CA LYS A 287 -6.44 -16.86 0.65
C LYS A 287 -7.07 -16.95 2.04
N PHE A 288 -6.38 -16.43 3.06
CA PHE A 288 -6.78 -16.55 4.46
C PHE A 288 -6.91 -15.19 5.17
N ALA A 289 -6.97 -14.08 4.43
CA ALA A 289 -7.06 -12.73 5.00
C ALA A 289 -8.26 -12.50 5.94
N GLY A 290 -9.35 -13.28 5.77
CA GLY A 290 -10.56 -13.18 6.60
C GLY A 290 -10.57 -14.10 7.83
N GLU A 291 -9.56 -14.95 8.00
CA GLU A 291 -9.50 -15.89 9.13
C GLU A 291 -9.12 -15.19 10.44
N PRO A 292 -9.58 -15.69 11.60
CA PRO A 292 -9.27 -15.07 12.88
C PRO A 292 -7.77 -15.17 13.19
N ASP A 293 -7.18 -14.03 13.55
CA ASP A 293 -5.79 -13.88 13.99
C ASP A 293 -5.67 -12.99 15.22
N ILE A 294 -4.49 -12.93 15.85
CA ILE A 294 -4.28 -12.17 17.10
C ILE A 294 -4.47 -10.66 16.87
N ALA A 295 -4.06 -10.12 15.72
CA ALA A 295 -4.15 -8.70 15.42
C ALA A 295 -5.60 -8.20 15.32
N ASN A 296 -6.43 -8.89 14.54
CA ASN A 296 -7.79 -8.50 14.21
C ASN A 296 -8.81 -8.94 15.25
N THR A 297 -8.51 -9.95 16.07
CA THR A 297 -9.38 -10.38 17.17
C THR A 297 -8.94 -9.78 18.50
N PHE A 298 -7.83 -10.28 19.06
CA PHE A 298 -7.40 -9.93 20.41
C PHE A 298 -6.99 -8.46 20.57
N PHE A 299 -6.12 -7.92 19.70
CA PHE A 299 -5.64 -6.53 19.85
C PHE A 299 -6.68 -5.48 19.49
N ARG A 300 -7.63 -5.81 18.61
CA ARG A 300 -8.76 -4.93 18.30
C ARG A 300 -9.64 -4.70 19.53
N ASP A 301 -9.87 -5.74 20.32
CA ASP A 301 -10.64 -5.68 21.56
C ASP A 301 -9.82 -5.15 22.76
N HIS A 302 -8.49 -5.31 22.71
CA HIS A 302 -7.55 -4.94 23.78
C HIS A 302 -6.44 -3.99 23.28
N PRO A 303 -6.79 -2.77 22.81
CA PRO A 303 -5.82 -1.83 22.25
C PRO A 303 -4.76 -1.37 23.27
N ASN A 304 -5.11 -1.37 24.56
CA ASN A 304 -4.17 -1.08 25.64
C ASN A 304 -2.99 -2.07 25.70
N VAL A 305 -3.25 -3.37 25.55
CA VAL A 305 -2.20 -4.40 25.55
C VAL A 305 -1.31 -4.23 24.33
N MET A 306 -1.90 -3.97 23.16
CA MET A 306 -1.15 -3.70 21.93
C MET A 306 -0.20 -2.51 22.11
N TRP A 307 -0.69 -1.37 22.60
CA TRP A 307 0.13 -0.18 22.78
C TRP A 307 1.20 -0.32 23.87
N LEU A 308 0.95 -1.11 24.92
CA LEU A 308 1.98 -1.48 25.90
C LEU A 308 3.12 -2.28 25.26
N LEU A 309 2.80 -3.26 24.40
CA LEU A 309 3.81 -4.04 23.67
C LEU A 309 4.59 -3.19 22.67
N ILE A 310 3.92 -2.27 21.96
CA ILE A 310 4.57 -1.33 21.05
C ILE A 310 5.50 -0.41 21.83
N LEU A 311 5.04 0.20 22.91
CA LEU A 311 5.86 1.07 23.77
C LEU A 311 7.08 0.30 24.28
N PHE A 312 6.88 -0.91 24.82
CA PHE A 312 7.96 -1.78 25.26
C PHE A 312 8.99 -2.03 24.15
N THR A 313 8.54 -2.30 22.93
CA THR A 313 9.43 -2.50 21.77
C THR A 313 10.29 -1.27 21.49
N TYR A 314 9.71 -0.07 21.48
CA TYR A 314 10.48 1.16 21.27
C TYR A 314 11.44 1.45 22.43
N THR A 315 11.05 1.10 23.67
CA THR A 315 11.92 1.28 24.85
C THR A 315 13.09 0.29 24.84
N ASP A 316 12.84 -0.98 24.52
CA ASP A 316 13.88 -2.01 24.35
C ASP A 316 14.83 -1.66 23.20
N LEU A 317 14.31 -1.18 22.07
CA LEU A 317 15.14 -0.70 20.96
C LEU A 317 16.03 0.48 21.37
N TYR A 318 15.48 1.46 22.10
CA TYR A 318 16.28 2.56 22.64
C TYR A 318 17.41 2.04 23.55
N GLN A 319 17.10 1.13 24.48
CA GLN A 319 18.09 0.54 25.39
C GLN A 319 19.18 -0.23 24.64
N ARG A 320 18.84 -0.99 23.60
CA ARG A 320 19.82 -1.73 22.79
C ARG A 320 20.70 -0.84 21.93
N LEU A 321 20.22 0.34 21.55
CA LEU A 321 21.01 1.33 20.81
C LEU A 321 22.01 2.05 21.70
N LEU A 322 21.79 2.10 23.03
CA LEU A 322 22.73 2.74 23.94
C LEU A 322 24.10 2.04 23.89
N PRO A 323 25.20 2.81 23.80
CA PRO A 323 26.54 2.24 23.76
C PRO A 323 26.88 1.53 25.08
N ASN A 324 27.38 0.30 25.01
CA ASN A 324 27.89 -0.50 26.15
C ASN A 324 29.17 0.07 26.83
N THR A 325 29.55 1.30 26.54
CA THR A 325 30.78 1.93 27.01
C THR A 325 30.48 3.14 27.88
N SER A 326 31.36 3.44 28.84
CA SER A 326 31.20 4.53 29.81
C SER A 326 30.72 5.85 29.15
N ILE A 327 29.69 6.44 29.77
CA ILE A 327 29.08 7.74 29.42
C ILE A 327 30.10 8.90 29.45
N ALA A 328 31.29 8.67 30.01
CA ALA A 328 32.37 9.65 30.09
C ALA A 328 33.00 10.01 28.73
N ASP A 329 32.88 9.18 27.70
CA ASP A 329 33.34 9.54 26.34
C ASP A 329 32.35 10.49 25.68
N PRO A 330 32.73 11.76 25.37
CA PRO A 330 31.83 12.75 24.81
C PRO A 330 31.20 12.33 23.47
N THR A 331 31.85 11.46 22.71
CA THR A 331 31.31 10.94 21.44
C THR A 331 30.17 9.94 21.63
N ASN A 332 30.26 9.08 22.65
CA ASN A 332 29.19 8.15 23.03
C ASN A 332 28.01 8.88 23.67
N LYS A 333 28.29 9.96 24.40
CA LYS A 333 27.26 10.83 24.98
C LYS A 333 26.42 11.50 23.89
N LEU A 334 27.07 12.04 22.84
CA LEU A 334 26.36 12.61 21.69
C LEU A 334 25.48 11.59 20.98
N LEU A 335 25.99 10.37 20.76
CA LEU A 335 25.23 9.30 20.11
C LEU A 335 23.99 8.88 20.94
N SER A 336 24.15 8.75 22.25
CA SER A 336 23.05 8.44 23.17
C SER A 336 21.97 9.54 23.16
N LEU A 337 22.38 10.81 23.03
CA LEU A 337 21.48 11.95 22.88
C LEU A 337 20.72 11.97 21.55
N LEU A 338 21.27 11.37 20.48
CA LEU A 338 20.59 11.26 19.18
C LEU A 338 19.55 10.13 19.14
N TYR A 339 19.78 9.03 19.86
CA TYR A 339 18.87 7.88 19.84
C TYR A 339 17.55 8.13 20.56
N LEU A 340 17.54 8.92 21.64
CA LEU A 340 16.31 9.26 22.36
C LEU A 340 15.30 10.01 21.47
N PRO A 341 15.63 11.14 20.82
CA PRO A 341 14.70 11.81 19.92
C PRO A 341 14.37 10.93 18.72
N LEU A 342 15.31 10.16 18.16
CA LEU A 342 15.01 9.26 17.04
C LEU A 342 13.92 8.24 17.39
N THR A 343 14.08 7.52 18.50
CA THR A 343 13.13 6.49 18.94
C THR A 343 11.79 7.11 19.38
N SER A 344 11.83 8.27 20.02
CA SER A 344 10.63 9.02 20.42
C SER A 344 9.83 9.53 19.21
N PHE A 345 10.47 10.17 18.23
CA PHE A 345 9.81 10.61 17.00
C PHE A 345 9.31 9.43 16.18
N SER A 346 10.03 8.31 16.15
CA SER A 346 9.57 7.08 15.48
C SER A 346 8.31 6.50 16.14
N PHE A 347 8.24 6.53 17.47
CA PHE A 347 7.04 6.12 18.21
C PHE A 347 5.86 7.07 17.94
N ILE A 348 6.08 8.38 18.01
CA ILE A 348 5.04 9.38 17.69
C ILE A 348 4.55 9.20 16.25
N PHE A 349 5.44 9.02 15.28
CA PHE A 349 5.07 8.74 13.90
C PHE A 349 4.19 7.49 13.78
N LYS A 350 4.53 6.40 14.51
CA LYS A 350 3.70 5.19 14.54
C LYS A 350 2.31 5.46 15.09
N VAL A 351 2.19 6.28 16.14
CA VAL A 351 0.90 6.69 16.73
C VAL A 351 0.07 7.49 15.73
N VAL A 352 0.65 8.52 15.12
CA VAL A 352 -0.07 9.41 14.19
C VAL A 352 -0.45 8.67 12.90
N PHE A 353 0.42 7.79 12.40
CA PHE A 353 0.10 6.95 11.25
C PHE A 353 -1.06 6.00 11.56
N THR A 354 -1.11 5.44 12.78
CA THR A 354 -2.21 4.58 13.21
C THR A 354 -3.52 5.36 13.37
N ASP A 355 -3.48 6.61 13.85
CA ASP A 355 -4.67 7.47 13.92
C ASP A 355 -5.25 7.81 12.54
N ALA A 356 -4.38 7.97 11.53
CA ALA A 356 -4.81 8.25 10.17
C ALA A 356 -5.44 7.03 9.46
N ASP A 357 -4.99 5.81 9.79
CA ASP A 357 -5.41 4.57 9.14
C ASP A 357 -6.52 3.83 9.91
N ALA A 358 -6.37 3.69 11.24
CA ALA A 358 -7.26 2.95 12.13
C ALA A 358 -7.48 3.72 13.46
N PRO A 359 -8.21 4.85 13.44
CA PRO A 359 -8.40 5.72 14.61
C PRO A 359 -9.07 5.03 15.80
N GLU A 360 -9.86 3.98 15.56
CA GLU A 360 -10.48 3.17 16.60
C GLU A 360 -9.48 2.53 17.58
N LEU A 361 -8.24 2.27 17.13
CA LEU A 361 -7.18 1.69 17.95
C LEU A 361 -6.50 2.73 18.88
N ILE A 362 -6.84 4.02 18.73
CA ILE A 362 -6.24 5.14 19.47
C ILE A 362 -7.21 5.73 20.48
N ARG A 363 -8.48 5.91 20.09
CA ARG A 363 -9.48 6.77 20.79
C ARG A 363 -9.62 6.50 22.29
N ASN A 364 -9.44 5.24 22.71
CA ASN A 364 -9.63 4.82 24.10
C ASN A 364 -8.35 4.84 24.95
N ILE A 365 -7.22 5.33 24.42
CA ILE A 365 -5.94 5.38 25.14
C ILE A 365 -5.64 6.81 25.61
N PRO A 366 -5.63 7.11 26.92
CA PRO A 366 -5.61 8.49 27.43
C PRO A 366 -4.45 9.37 26.95
N PHE A 367 -3.25 8.82 26.78
CA PHE A 367 -2.04 9.61 26.47
C PHE A 367 -1.77 9.79 24.97
N LEU A 368 -2.31 8.94 24.09
CA LEU A 368 -2.01 8.99 22.65
C LEU A 368 -2.61 10.22 21.95
N PRO A 369 -3.87 10.65 22.23
CA PRO A 369 -4.43 11.87 21.66
C PRO A 369 -3.64 13.15 22.00
N PHE A 370 -2.92 13.16 23.13
CA PHE A 370 -2.04 14.28 23.46
C PHE A 370 -0.84 14.35 22.51
N LEU A 371 -0.20 13.22 22.20
CA LEU A 371 0.91 13.14 21.26
C LEU A 371 0.50 13.57 19.85
N ILE A 372 -0.68 13.13 19.40
CA ILE A 372 -1.21 13.48 18.07
C ILE A 372 -1.46 14.98 17.96
N ARG A 373 -2.05 15.60 19.00
CA ARG A 373 -2.25 17.05 19.05
C ARG A 373 -0.94 17.83 18.98
N GLY A 374 0.13 17.33 19.59
CA GLY A 374 1.45 17.97 19.59
C GLY A 374 2.11 18.10 18.21
N VAL A 375 1.73 17.25 17.25
CA VAL A 375 2.26 17.27 15.87
C VAL A 375 1.19 17.57 14.82
N ARG A 376 0.01 18.04 15.28
CA ARG A 376 -1.10 18.42 14.43
C ARG A 376 -0.67 19.58 13.53
N GLY A 377 -0.63 19.35 12.22
CA GLY A 377 -0.17 20.31 11.21
C GLY A 377 1.07 19.85 10.43
N LEU A 378 1.79 18.83 10.92
CA LEU A 378 2.86 18.18 10.17
C LEU A 378 2.29 17.06 9.30
N SER A 379 2.59 17.05 8.01
CA SER A 379 2.16 15.97 7.12
C SER A 379 2.82 14.63 7.50
N LEU A 380 2.11 13.52 7.31
CA LEU A 380 2.65 12.17 7.55
C LEU A 380 3.96 11.92 6.78
N VAL A 381 4.03 12.41 5.54
CA VAL A 381 5.22 12.31 4.69
C VAL A 381 6.41 13.05 5.30
N PHE A 382 6.18 14.25 5.85
CA PHE A 382 7.25 15.00 6.53
C PHE A 382 7.75 14.24 7.76
N GLN A 383 6.85 13.73 8.60
CA GLN A 383 7.21 12.96 9.78
C GLN A 383 8.02 11.70 9.42
N ALA A 384 7.59 10.96 8.39
CA ALA A 384 8.31 9.80 7.88
C ALA A 384 9.73 10.16 7.41
N ARG A 385 9.90 11.28 6.69
CA ARG A 385 11.21 11.77 6.25
C ARG A 385 12.13 12.10 7.41
N VAL A 386 11.62 12.77 8.45
CA VAL A 386 12.40 13.09 9.65
C VAL A 386 12.92 11.81 10.32
N VAL A 387 12.06 10.81 10.48
CA VAL A 387 12.45 9.50 11.05
C VAL A 387 13.53 8.82 10.19
N LEU A 388 13.30 8.71 8.88
CA LEU A 388 14.25 8.03 7.97
C LEU A 388 15.61 8.75 7.87
N ILE A 389 15.62 10.09 7.82
CA ILE A 389 16.86 10.88 7.86
C ILE A 389 17.55 10.67 9.21
N GLY A 390 16.81 10.64 10.32
CA GLY A 390 17.36 10.37 11.64
C GLY A 390 18.02 8.99 11.74
N VAL A 391 17.40 7.95 11.16
CA VAL A 391 18.00 6.61 11.05
C VAL A 391 19.29 6.64 10.22
N LEU A 392 19.28 7.34 9.08
CA LEU A 392 20.45 7.46 8.21
C LEU A 392 21.62 8.15 8.92
N VAL A 393 21.37 9.33 9.52
CA VAL A 393 22.38 10.11 10.26
C VAL A 393 22.96 9.28 11.41
N SER A 394 22.10 8.62 12.18
CA SER A 394 22.54 7.80 13.31
C SER A 394 23.37 6.59 12.87
N SER A 395 23.01 5.97 11.74
CA SER A 395 23.75 4.85 11.16
C SER A 395 25.12 5.28 10.61
N LEU A 396 25.17 6.39 9.85
CA LEU A 396 26.41 6.93 9.31
C LEU A 396 27.36 7.38 10.41
N TYR A 397 26.85 8.02 11.45
CA TYR A 397 27.65 8.45 12.59
C TYR A 397 28.23 7.25 13.36
N ALA A 398 27.43 6.19 13.58
CA ALA A 398 27.93 4.96 14.19
C ALA A 398 29.03 4.28 13.36
N ILE A 399 28.89 4.26 12.02
CA ILE A 399 29.92 3.75 11.10
C ILE A 399 31.19 4.61 11.18
N TYR A 400 31.05 5.94 11.16
CA TYR A 400 32.16 6.88 11.28
C TYR A 400 32.95 6.67 12.58
N LEU A 401 32.27 6.57 13.73
CA LEU A 401 32.90 6.31 15.02
C LEU A 401 33.66 4.98 15.04
N ARG A 402 33.13 3.95 14.37
CA ARG A 402 33.81 2.66 14.26
C ARG A 402 35.07 2.75 13.40
N ALA A 403 35.03 3.51 12.31
CA ALA A 403 36.18 3.71 11.44
C ALA A 403 37.31 4.48 12.14
N THR A 404 36.99 5.57 12.84
CA THR A 404 37.98 6.38 13.57
C THR A 404 38.63 5.63 14.73
N ARG A 405 37.85 4.86 15.50
CA ARG A 405 38.38 4.00 16.57
C ARG A 405 39.33 2.92 16.05
N ASN A 406 39.07 2.35 14.87
CA ASN A 406 39.98 1.38 14.25
C ASN A 406 41.30 2.02 13.82
N ASN A 407 41.28 3.21 13.23
CA ASN A 407 42.49 3.95 12.84
C ASN A 407 43.39 4.29 14.05
N ASN A 408 42.79 4.73 15.16
CA ASN A 408 43.54 5.02 16.39
C ASN A 408 44.18 3.76 17.00
N ARG A 409 43.50 2.62 16.96
CA ARG A 409 44.05 1.33 17.41
C ARG A 409 45.20 0.83 16.53
N THR A 410 45.13 1.03 15.21
CA THR A 410 46.21 0.68 14.29
C THR A 410 47.42 1.61 14.43
N GLY A 411 47.21 2.91 14.70
CA GLY A 411 48.28 3.85 14.99
C GLY A 411 49.01 3.53 16.30
N ALA A 412 48.26 3.23 17.37
CA ALA A 412 48.84 2.85 18.67
C ALA A 412 49.64 1.53 18.64
N ARG A 413 49.30 0.59 17.75
CA ARG A 413 50.07 -0.66 17.56
C ARG A 413 51.37 -0.46 16.78
N ARG A 414 51.47 0.55 15.90
CA ARG A 414 52.70 0.88 15.17
C ARG A 414 53.70 1.70 15.98
N GLY A 415 53.27 2.33 17.08
CA GLY A 415 54.10 3.17 17.94
C GLY A 415 54.74 2.47 19.15
N LYS A 416 54.60 1.16 19.31
CA LYS A 416 55.32 0.41 20.35
C LYS A 416 56.61 -0.18 19.77
N PRO A 417 57.81 0.21 20.24
CA PRO A 417 59.03 -0.51 19.88
C PRO A 417 58.94 -1.93 20.46
N ASN A 418 59.30 -2.94 19.66
CA ASN A 418 59.42 -4.32 20.13
C ASN A 418 60.51 -4.38 21.21
N PRO A 419 60.31 -5.14 22.31
CA PRO A 419 61.38 -5.41 23.26
C PRO A 419 62.50 -6.24 22.64
#